data_AF-A0A2N5V9A1-F1
#
_entry.id   AF-A0A2N5V9A1-F1
#
_cell.length_a   1.000
_cell.length_b   1.000
_cell.length_c   1.000
_cell.angle_alpha   90.00
_cell.angle_beta   90.00
_cell.angle_gamma   90.00
#
_symmetry.space_group_name_H-M   'P 1'
#
loop_
_entity.id
_entity.type
_entity.pdbx_description
1 polymer ?
#
loop_
_entity_poly.entity_id
_entity_poly.type
_entity_poly.pdbx_seq_one_letter_code
_entity_poly.pdbx_strand_id
1 'polypeptide(L)'
;MGKLLERAAAAAGDQGLTAWAAMSEGHVGHIGTVSERSRLGSSNWAWGCGYRNLQMLFSAMLARPSFHARLASHPLLSTTPTASSSSSSSSSHTILSILQWQLIIQDAWRTGFDPDGAAHFAGKLVGKKQWIGTTEVYVALSRLGIRCQIVDFPGPSGPNGQHTKLIQWVENYFQSASSSQADHDRGAPLLMIRMTTQFPLYFQHKGHSRTIIGVERTRQGETLLLVLDPAKLRDSQHLLLCMNRKLGEGRQGADCQMVLDVWDDTRKVSAPLRKLAHTIHPAGALSSFPS
;
A
#
# COMPACT_ATOMS: atom_id res chain seq x y z
N MET A 1 -0.57 18.68 -7.46
CA MET A 1 -0.14 18.96 -6.07
C MET A 1 -1.15 19.85 -5.34
N GLY A 2 -1.51 21.02 -5.87
CA GLY A 2 -2.48 21.95 -5.26
C GLY A 2 -3.81 21.31 -4.84
N LYS A 3 -4.53 20.62 -5.74
CA LYS A 3 -5.87 20.07 -5.44
C LYS A 3 -5.94 18.94 -4.40
N LEU A 4 -4.85 18.21 -4.15
CA LEU A 4 -4.81 17.14 -3.13
C LEU A 4 -4.43 17.72 -1.76
N LEU A 5 -3.54 18.71 -1.71
CA LEU A 5 -3.24 19.49 -0.51
C LEU A 5 -4.42 20.38 -0.12
N GLU A 6 -5.07 21.03 -1.08
CA GLU A 6 -6.32 21.79 -0.90
C GLU A 6 -7.46 20.90 -0.41
N ARG A 7 -7.47 19.60 -0.76
CA ARG A 7 -8.49 18.65 -0.30
C ARG A 7 -8.13 17.89 0.94
N ALA A 8 -6.86 17.61 1.22
CA ALA A 8 -6.43 17.27 2.57
C ALA A 8 -6.80 18.44 3.49
N ALA A 9 -6.62 19.69 3.05
CA ALA A 9 -7.06 20.91 3.73
C ALA A 9 -8.58 21.16 3.70
N ALA A 10 -9.34 20.66 2.71
CA ALA A 10 -10.81 20.80 2.64
C ALA A 10 -11.57 19.65 3.30
N ALA A 11 -10.99 18.44 3.34
CA ALA A 11 -11.49 17.30 4.10
C ALA A 11 -11.17 17.45 5.60
N ALA A 12 -9.99 18.02 5.91
CA ALA A 12 -9.69 18.75 7.15
C ALA A 12 -10.62 19.96 7.41
N GLY A 13 -11.07 20.55 6.31
CA GLY A 13 -11.69 21.87 6.23
C GLY A 13 -13.16 21.90 6.60
N ASP A 14 -13.78 20.75 6.89
CA ASP A 14 -15.20 20.77 7.24
C ASP A 14 -15.48 21.37 8.63
N GLN A 15 -14.46 21.67 9.46
CA GLN A 15 -14.61 22.48 10.70
C GLN A 15 -13.35 23.23 11.22
N GLY A 16 -12.30 23.46 10.40
CA GLY A 16 -11.07 24.11 10.91
C GLY A 16 -10.35 23.28 12.00
N LEU A 17 -10.49 21.95 11.93
CA LEU A 17 -10.14 21.01 12.98
C LEU A 17 -8.77 20.38 12.83
N THR A 18 -7.97 20.59 11.78
CA THR A 18 -6.65 19.93 11.70
C THR A 18 -5.61 20.63 12.56
N ALA A 19 -4.88 19.85 13.35
CA ALA A 19 -3.69 20.29 14.06
C ALA A 19 -2.46 20.16 13.15
N TRP A 20 -2.28 19.00 12.52
CA TRP A 20 -1.20 18.75 11.56
C TRP A 20 -1.56 17.57 10.65
N ALA A 21 -0.88 17.47 9.50
CA ALA A 21 -0.99 16.32 8.61
C ALA A 21 0.39 15.93 8.08
N ALA A 22 0.59 14.65 7.79
CA ALA A 22 1.81 14.11 7.20
C ALA A 22 1.49 13.13 6.08
N MET A 23 2.15 13.25 4.94
CA MET A 23 1.87 12.43 3.75
C MET A 23 3.15 11.90 3.09
N SER A 24 3.04 10.80 2.36
CA SER A 24 4.16 10.27 1.55
C SER A 24 4.59 11.27 0.47
N GLU A 25 5.89 11.44 0.29
CA GLU A 25 6.48 12.28 -0.76
C GLU A 25 6.23 11.68 -2.15
N GLY A 26 5.94 12.55 -3.12
CA GLY A 26 5.63 12.16 -4.49
C GLY A 26 4.15 11.88 -4.72
N HIS A 27 3.71 12.08 -5.96
CA HIS A 27 2.35 11.76 -6.36
C HIS A 27 2.21 10.24 -6.44
N VAL A 28 1.52 9.63 -5.46
CA VAL A 28 1.04 8.25 -5.59
C VAL A 28 -0.07 8.26 -6.65
N GLY A 29 0.23 7.76 -7.84
CA GLY A 29 -0.75 7.70 -8.91
C GLY A 29 -1.88 6.76 -8.50
N HIS A 30 -3.11 7.27 -8.39
CA HIS A 30 -4.27 6.41 -8.11
C HIS A 30 -4.53 5.47 -9.30
N ILE A 31 -4.66 4.18 -9.00
CA ILE A 31 -4.92 3.17 -10.01
C ILE A 31 -6.17 2.38 -9.61
N GLY A 32 -7.30 2.79 -10.19
CA GLY A 32 -8.58 2.11 -9.99
C GLY A 32 -8.65 0.71 -10.61
N THR A 33 -9.44 -0.15 -9.97
CA THR A 33 -10.06 -1.29 -10.63
C THR A 33 -10.99 -0.78 -11.73
N VAL A 34 -11.09 -1.53 -12.83
CA VAL A 34 -11.91 -1.15 -13.97
C VAL A 34 -13.18 -1.99 -13.92
N SER A 35 -14.30 -1.31 -13.70
CA SER A 35 -15.66 -1.83 -13.85
C SER A 35 -16.12 -1.52 -15.26
N GLU A 36 -15.74 -2.34 -16.24
CA GLU A 36 -16.42 -2.29 -17.54
C GLU A 36 -16.53 -3.69 -18.13
N ARG A 37 -17.72 -3.97 -18.69
CA ARG A 37 -18.01 -5.13 -19.53
C ARG A 37 -17.12 -5.05 -20.77
N SER A 38 -15.85 -5.43 -20.66
CA SER A 38 -15.06 -5.67 -21.86
C SER A 38 -15.70 -6.83 -22.62
N ARG A 39 -15.76 -6.73 -23.96
CA ARG A 39 -16.19 -7.82 -24.85
C ARG A 39 -15.34 -9.10 -24.67
N LEU A 40 -14.28 -9.03 -23.86
CA LEU A 40 -13.35 -10.10 -23.47
C LEU A 40 -13.49 -10.57 -22.00
N GLY A 41 -14.54 -10.15 -21.28
CA GLY A 41 -15.03 -10.83 -20.07
C GLY A 41 -14.10 -10.85 -18.85
N SER A 42 -13.31 -9.80 -18.56
CA SER A 42 -12.46 -9.81 -17.36
C SER A 42 -12.36 -8.46 -16.62
N SER A 43 -13.44 -8.07 -15.94
CA SER A 43 -13.38 -7.01 -14.92
C SER A 43 -12.52 -7.46 -13.74
N ASN A 44 -11.67 -6.56 -13.24
CA ASN A 44 -10.85 -6.78 -12.04
C ASN A 44 -11.44 -6.10 -10.80
N TRP A 45 -12.62 -5.49 -10.93
CA TRP A 45 -13.42 -4.94 -9.84
C TRP A 45 -13.50 -5.86 -8.61
N ALA A 46 -13.85 -7.13 -8.82
CA ALA A 46 -14.14 -8.05 -7.73
C ALA A 46 -12.89 -8.69 -7.09
N TRP A 47 -11.69 -8.55 -7.68
CA TRP A 47 -10.53 -9.34 -7.26
C TRP A 47 -9.16 -8.66 -7.39
N GLY A 48 -9.12 -7.52 -8.06
CA GLY A 48 -7.89 -6.84 -8.44
C GLY A 48 -7.33 -5.89 -7.39
N CYS A 49 -8.01 -5.66 -6.26
CA CYS A 49 -7.63 -4.63 -5.29
C CYS A 49 -6.18 -4.80 -4.80
N GLY A 50 -5.76 -6.02 -4.46
CA GLY A 50 -4.39 -6.30 -4.04
C GLY A 50 -3.35 -5.89 -5.08
N TYR A 51 -3.56 -6.23 -6.35
CA TYR A 51 -2.66 -5.82 -7.43
C TYR A 51 -2.68 -4.31 -7.67
N ARG A 52 -3.84 -3.66 -7.58
CA ARG A 52 -3.94 -2.21 -7.76
C ARG A 52 -3.21 -1.44 -6.67
N ASN A 53 -3.35 -1.85 -5.41
CA ASN A 53 -2.60 -1.25 -4.31
C ASN A 53 -1.09 -1.52 -4.44
N LEU A 54 -0.67 -2.70 -4.91
CA LEU A 54 0.73 -2.97 -5.25
C LEU A 54 1.22 -2.05 -6.38
N GLN A 55 0.43 -1.81 -7.43
CA GLN A 55 0.76 -0.87 -8.49
C GLN A 55 0.92 0.57 -7.97
N MET A 56 0.03 1.02 -7.08
CA MET A 56 0.12 2.34 -6.44
C MET A 56 1.39 2.45 -5.58
N LEU A 57 1.67 1.45 -4.75
CA LEU A 57 2.90 1.38 -3.95
C LEU A 57 4.15 1.38 -4.83
N PHE A 58 4.17 0.58 -5.89
CA PHE A 58 5.28 0.51 -6.83
C PHE A 58 5.49 1.84 -7.58
N SER A 59 4.42 2.58 -7.89
CA SER A 59 4.54 3.92 -8.49
C SER A 59 5.37 4.89 -7.64
N ALA A 60 5.24 4.83 -6.32
CA ALA A 60 6.03 5.64 -5.40
C ALA A 60 7.50 5.20 -5.39
N MET A 61 7.79 3.90 -5.57
CA MET A 61 9.16 3.40 -5.72
C MET A 61 9.80 3.88 -7.02
N LEU A 62 9.06 3.82 -8.13
CA LEU A 62 9.54 4.32 -9.43
C LEU A 62 9.86 5.81 -9.40
N ALA A 63 9.13 6.59 -8.59
CA ALA A 63 9.39 8.00 -8.42
C ALA A 63 10.68 8.31 -7.63
N ARG A 64 11.29 7.32 -6.95
CA ARG A 64 12.46 7.53 -6.11
C ARG A 64 13.77 7.13 -6.80
N PRO A 65 14.75 8.05 -6.91
CA PRO A 65 16.04 7.76 -7.52
C PRO A 65 16.78 6.56 -6.92
N SER A 66 16.64 6.33 -5.60
CA SER A 66 17.28 5.20 -4.91
C SER A 66 16.86 3.82 -5.43
N PHE A 67 15.74 3.71 -6.15
CA PHE A 67 15.26 2.46 -6.74
C PHE A 67 15.61 2.29 -8.23
N HIS A 68 15.98 3.38 -8.93
CA HIS A 68 16.12 3.37 -10.39
C HIS A 68 17.13 2.33 -10.88
N ALA A 69 18.36 2.34 -10.35
CA ALA A 69 19.39 1.39 -10.78
C ALA A 69 18.99 -0.07 -10.55
N ARG A 70 18.37 -0.37 -9.39
CA ARG A 70 17.91 -1.72 -9.04
C ARG A 70 16.80 -2.19 -9.96
N LEU A 71 15.81 -1.34 -10.21
CA LEU A 71 14.66 -1.71 -11.04
C LEU A 71 15.00 -1.77 -12.52
N ALA A 72 15.89 -0.91 -13.02
CA ALA A 72 16.34 -0.94 -14.41
C ALA A 72 17.15 -2.17 -14.78
N SER A 73 17.95 -2.68 -13.85
CA SER A 73 18.80 -3.86 -14.07
C SER A 73 18.11 -5.19 -13.74
N HIS A 74 16.89 -5.17 -13.19
CA HIS A 74 16.25 -6.39 -12.72
C HIS A 74 15.72 -7.26 -13.88
N PRO A 75 16.16 -8.53 -14.04
CA PRO A 75 15.82 -9.36 -15.21
C PRO A 75 14.32 -9.57 -15.43
N LEU A 76 13.53 -9.71 -14.35
CA LEU A 76 12.07 -9.86 -14.42
C LEU A 76 11.34 -8.59 -14.89
N LEU A 77 12.02 -7.44 -14.92
CA LEU A 77 11.49 -6.16 -15.36
C LEU A 77 12.01 -5.78 -16.76
N SER A 78 13.10 -6.40 -17.22
CA SER A 78 13.73 -6.14 -18.52
C SER A 78 13.00 -6.77 -19.72
N THR A 79 12.02 -7.66 -19.48
CA THR A 79 11.30 -8.37 -20.53
C THR A 79 10.11 -7.56 -21.06
N THR A 80 10.39 -6.55 -21.88
CA THR A 80 9.48 -6.15 -22.95
C THR A 80 10.14 -6.43 -24.28
N PRO A 81 9.73 -7.48 -25.03
CA PRO A 81 10.06 -7.58 -26.44
C PRO A 81 9.19 -6.57 -27.20
N THR A 82 9.54 -5.29 -27.15
CA THR A 82 9.10 -4.36 -28.18
C THR A 82 10.00 -4.57 -29.38
N ALA A 83 9.49 -5.29 -30.36
CA ALA A 83 10.03 -5.33 -31.70
C ALA A 83 9.98 -3.93 -32.31
N SER A 84 10.99 -3.11 -32.03
CA SER A 84 11.47 -2.00 -32.87
C SER A 84 12.57 -1.24 -32.12
N SER A 85 13.80 -1.53 -32.51
CA SER A 85 14.97 -0.70 -32.29
C SER A 85 14.80 0.65 -33.01
N SER A 86 14.56 1.74 -32.27
CA SER A 86 15.07 3.09 -32.55
C SER A 86 14.37 4.13 -31.68
N SER A 87 15.00 4.56 -30.59
CA SER A 87 15.07 5.96 -30.15
C SER A 87 15.68 6.03 -28.75
N SER A 88 16.73 6.84 -28.64
CA SER A 88 17.21 7.38 -27.38
C SER A 88 16.08 8.17 -26.70
N SER A 89 15.42 7.59 -25.69
CA SER A 89 14.64 8.39 -24.74
C SER A 89 14.48 7.64 -23.42
N SER A 90 14.78 8.35 -22.33
CA SER A 90 14.48 8.06 -20.93
C SER A 90 13.81 6.71 -20.66
N SER A 91 14.52 5.82 -19.95
CA SER A 91 14.00 4.59 -19.34
C SER A 91 12.87 4.92 -18.35
N SER A 92 11.69 5.22 -18.89
CA SER A 92 10.48 5.50 -18.13
C SER A 92 9.94 4.16 -17.67
N HIS A 93 10.31 3.76 -16.46
CA HIS A 93 9.77 2.54 -15.87
C HIS A 93 8.25 2.61 -15.85
N THR A 94 7.62 1.66 -16.54
CA THR A 94 6.16 1.59 -16.64
C THR A 94 5.61 0.79 -15.47
N ILE A 95 4.45 1.18 -14.96
CA ILE A 95 3.72 0.42 -13.95
C ILE A 95 3.40 -0.98 -14.48
N LEU A 96 3.81 -2.02 -13.74
CA LEU A 96 3.59 -3.41 -14.14
C LEU A 96 2.11 -3.78 -14.14
N SER A 97 1.66 -4.48 -15.17
CA SER A 97 0.31 -5.05 -15.28
C SER A 97 0.05 -6.13 -14.22
N ILE A 98 -1.24 -6.49 -14.03
CA ILE A 98 -1.61 -7.61 -13.14
C ILE A 98 -0.94 -8.91 -13.57
N LEU A 99 -0.87 -9.18 -14.87
CA LEU A 99 -0.22 -10.38 -15.41
C LEU A 99 1.28 -10.42 -15.06
N GLN A 100 1.98 -9.29 -15.17
CA GLN A 100 3.39 -9.19 -14.78
C GLN A 100 3.58 -9.42 -13.28
N TRP A 101 2.70 -8.88 -12.43
CA TRP A 101 2.75 -9.18 -11.00
C TRP A 101 2.49 -10.65 -10.68
N GLN A 102 1.53 -11.28 -11.35
CA GLN A 102 1.29 -12.73 -11.20
C GLN A 102 2.52 -13.55 -11.62
N LEU A 103 3.21 -13.15 -12.69
CA LEU A 103 4.45 -13.79 -13.13
C LEU A 103 5.54 -13.66 -12.07
N ILE A 104 5.74 -12.47 -11.50
CA ILE A 104 6.73 -12.22 -10.45
C ILE A 104 6.43 -13.01 -9.18
N ILE A 105 5.16 -13.05 -8.72
CA ILE A 105 4.76 -13.82 -7.53
C ILE A 105 5.04 -15.30 -7.75
N GLN A 106 4.63 -15.86 -8.89
CA GLN A 106 4.92 -17.27 -9.18
C GLN A 106 6.42 -17.57 -9.32
N ASP A 107 7.20 -16.65 -9.91
CA ASP A 107 8.65 -16.80 -10.01
C ASP A 107 9.30 -16.81 -8.61
N ALA A 108 8.82 -15.97 -7.71
CA ALA A 108 9.22 -15.98 -6.31
C ALA A 108 8.91 -17.33 -5.63
N TRP A 109 7.72 -17.88 -5.82
CA TRP A 109 7.39 -19.22 -5.30
C TRP A 109 8.30 -20.32 -5.85
N ARG A 110 8.58 -20.31 -7.17
CA ARG A 110 9.51 -21.29 -7.78
C ARG A 110 10.93 -21.18 -7.25
N THR A 111 11.32 -19.99 -6.78
CA THR A 111 12.64 -19.74 -6.20
C THR A 111 12.67 -19.95 -4.68
N GLY A 112 11.59 -20.47 -4.09
CA GLY A 112 11.55 -20.93 -2.70
C GLY A 112 10.96 -19.93 -1.70
N PHE A 113 10.42 -18.80 -2.15
CA PHE A 113 9.68 -17.90 -1.27
C PHE A 113 8.30 -18.49 -0.93
N ASP A 114 7.88 -18.39 0.33
CA ASP A 114 6.52 -18.68 0.80
C ASP A 114 5.88 -19.95 0.21
N PRO A 115 6.40 -21.15 0.55
CA PRO A 115 5.86 -22.42 0.06
C PRO A 115 4.40 -22.65 0.49
N ASP A 116 3.99 -22.11 1.64
CA ASP A 116 2.62 -22.23 2.16
C ASP A 116 1.65 -21.40 1.29
N GLY A 117 2.00 -20.15 0.96
CA GLY A 117 1.25 -19.34 0.01
C GLY A 117 1.23 -19.98 -1.39
N ALA A 118 2.37 -20.50 -1.87
CA ALA A 118 2.41 -21.22 -3.13
C ALA A 118 1.44 -22.42 -3.14
N ALA A 119 1.41 -23.22 -2.08
CA ALA A 119 0.49 -24.34 -1.93
C ALA A 119 -0.98 -23.89 -1.90
N HIS A 120 -1.30 -22.80 -1.19
CA HIS A 120 -2.64 -22.21 -1.15
C HIS A 120 -3.18 -21.90 -2.57
N PHE A 121 -2.32 -21.43 -3.47
CA PHE A 121 -2.69 -21.13 -4.86
C PHE A 121 -2.43 -22.27 -5.85
N ALA A 122 -2.09 -23.48 -5.37
CA ALA A 122 -1.68 -24.63 -6.17
C ALA A 122 -0.55 -24.29 -7.16
N GLY A 123 0.40 -23.47 -6.72
CA GLY A 123 1.56 -23.01 -7.48
C GLY A 123 1.25 -22.12 -8.69
N LYS A 124 -0.01 -21.66 -8.85
CA LYS A 124 -0.45 -20.94 -10.05
C LYS A 124 -1.39 -19.78 -9.76
N LEU A 125 -0.96 -18.57 -10.10
CA LEU A 125 -1.73 -17.32 -10.17
C LEU A 125 -1.88 -16.76 -11.60
N VAL A 126 -0.92 -16.98 -12.49
CA VAL A 126 -0.88 -16.42 -13.85
C VAL A 126 -2.12 -16.85 -14.63
N GLY A 127 -2.84 -15.84 -15.11
CA GLY A 127 -4.10 -16.01 -15.85
C GLY A 127 -5.32 -16.29 -14.97
N LYS A 128 -5.17 -16.38 -13.65
CA LYS A 128 -6.30 -16.54 -12.72
C LYS A 128 -6.81 -15.18 -12.22
N LYS A 129 -8.10 -15.12 -11.92
CA LYS A 129 -8.77 -13.97 -11.31
C LYS A 129 -8.83 -14.12 -9.80
N GLN A 130 -7.67 -14.09 -9.15
CA GLN A 130 -7.54 -14.50 -7.75
C GLN A 130 -7.08 -13.34 -6.86
N TRP A 131 -7.70 -13.22 -5.67
CA TRP A 131 -7.27 -12.27 -4.64
C TRP A 131 -5.85 -12.57 -4.21
N ILE A 132 -5.09 -11.50 -3.98
CA ILE A 132 -3.79 -11.57 -3.31
C ILE A 132 -3.84 -10.69 -2.07
N GLY A 133 -3.09 -11.07 -1.05
CA GLY A 133 -2.94 -10.33 0.19
C GLY A 133 -1.52 -9.80 0.39
N THR A 134 -1.26 -9.36 1.62
CA THR A 134 0.02 -8.77 2.03
C THR A 134 1.21 -9.73 1.83
N THR A 135 1.00 -11.03 1.98
CA THR A 135 2.03 -12.08 1.81
C THR A 135 2.54 -12.15 0.38
N GLU A 136 1.65 -12.21 -0.62
CA GLU A 136 2.04 -12.23 -2.03
C GLU A 136 2.72 -10.92 -2.46
N VAL A 137 2.27 -9.78 -1.90
CA VAL A 137 2.91 -8.49 -2.15
C VAL A 137 4.32 -8.45 -1.56
N TYR A 138 4.50 -8.91 -0.33
CA TYR A 138 5.82 -9.03 0.32
C TYR A 138 6.76 -9.90 -0.49
N VAL A 139 6.28 -11.07 -0.93
CA VAL A 139 7.06 -12.03 -1.72
C VAL A 139 7.45 -11.45 -3.08
N ALA A 140 6.53 -10.76 -3.77
CA ALA A 140 6.84 -10.11 -5.04
C ALA A 140 7.90 -9.02 -4.91
N LEU A 141 7.77 -8.14 -3.92
CA LEU A 141 8.73 -7.05 -3.68
C LEU A 141 10.09 -7.62 -3.24
N SER A 142 10.10 -8.61 -2.36
CA SER A 142 11.32 -9.32 -1.94
C SER A 142 12.02 -9.98 -3.13
N ARG A 143 11.26 -10.56 -4.06
CA ARG A 143 11.78 -11.16 -5.28
C ARG A 143 12.47 -10.16 -6.21
N LEU A 144 11.98 -8.92 -6.22
CA LEU A 144 12.61 -7.77 -6.90
C LEU A 144 13.78 -7.16 -6.09
N GLY A 145 14.13 -7.77 -4.96
CA GLY A 145 15.16 -7.28 -4.04
C GLY A 145 14.74 -6.03 -3.26
N ILE A 146 13.46 -5.69 -3.19
CA ILE A 146 12.98 -4.51 -2.46
C ILE A 146 12.78 -4.87 -0.98
N ARG A 147 13.35 -4.05 -0.08
CA ARG A 147 13.19 -4.24 1.36
C ARG A 147 11.79 -3.81 1.79
N CYS A 148 11.07 -4.74 2.41
CA CYS A 148 9.76 -4.50 2.97
C CYS A 148 9.53 -5.35 4.22
N GLN A 149 8.51 -5.02 5.00
CA GLN A 149 8.11 -5.77 6.19
C GLN A 149 6.60 -5.79 6.30
N ILE A 150 6.08 -6.89 6.85
CA ILE A 150 4.66 -7.01 7.22
C ILE A 150 4.54 -6.71 8.71
N VAL A 151 3.62 -5.82 9.05
CA VAL A 151 3.20 -5.56 10.42
C VAL A 151 1.76 -6.04 10.57
N ASP A 152 1.57 -7.03 11.44
CA ASP A 152 0.27 -7.63 11.70
C ASP A 152 -0.40 -7.04 12.95
N PHE A 153 -1.68 -6.70 12.80
CA PHE A 153 -2.57 -6.22 13.85
C PHE A 153 -3.71 -7.25 13.97
N PRO A 154 -3.57 -8.26 14.85
CA PRO A 154 -4.43 -9.46 14.87
C PRO A 154 -5.88 -9.18 15.32
N GLY A 155 -6.18 -7.95 15.75
CA GLY A 155 -7.53 -7.53 16.07
C GLY A 155 -7.59 -6.13 16.68
N PRO A 156 -8.80 -5.71 17.10
CA PRO A 156 -9.00 -4.46 17.80
C PRO A 156 -8.12 -4.33 19.05
N SER A 157 -7.61 -3.12 19.28
CA SER A 157 -6.73 -2.79 20.41
C SER A 157 -7.27 -1.67 21.30
N GLY A 158 -8.48 -1.19 21.02
CA GLY A 158 -9.20 -0.19 21.81
C GLY A 158 -10.69 -0.51 21.97
N PRO A 159 -11.40 0.31 22.76
CA PRO A 159 -12.82 0.11 23.03
C PRO A 159 -13.65 0.18 21.75
N ASN A 160 -14.82 -0.47 21.72
CA ASN A 160 -15.75 -0.47 20.59
C ASN A 160 -15.18 -1.03 19.27
N GLY A 161 -14.17 -1.90 19.35
CA GLY A 161 -13.56 -2.52 18.16
C GLY A 161 -12.58 -1.60 17.42
N GLN A 162 -12.03 -0.58 18.09
CA GLN A 162 -11.05 0.33 17.51
C GLN A 162 -9.67 -0.33 17.36
N HIS A 163 -8.93 0.01 16.30
CA HIS A 163 -7.57 -0.46 16.05
C HIS A 163 -6.52 0.58 16.46
N THR A 164 -6.55 1.01 17.73
CA THR A 164 -5.69 2.10 18.25
C THR A 164 -4.20 1.86 18.03
N LYS A 165 -3.70 0.62 18.17
CA LYS A 165 -2.30 0.27 17.89
C LYS A 165 -1.92 0.41 16.41
N LEU A 166 -2.82 0.08 15.48
CA LEU A 166 -2.60 0.32 14.04
C LEU A 166 -2.48 1.82 13.78
N ILE A 167 -3.46 2.59 14.27
CA ILE A 167 -3.52 4.03 14.05
C ILE A 167 -2.26 4.71 14.61
N GLN A 168 -1.86 4.36 15.83
CA GLN A 168 -0.64 4.86 16.47
C GLN A 168 0.62 4.46 15.69
N TRP A 169 0.70 3.22 15.19
CA TRP A 169 1.84 2.77 14.39
C TRP A 169 1.96 3.56 13.09
N VAL A 170 0.85 3.78 12.37
CA VAL A 170 0.82 4.55 11.12
C VAL A 170 1.13 6.02 11.37
N GLU A 171 0.62 6.60 12.46
CA GLU A 171 0.93 7.95 12.88
C GLU A 171 2.43 8.14 13.11
N ASN A 172 3.05 7.26 13.92
CA ASN A 172 4.48 7.28 14.18
C ASN A 172 5.31 7.08 12.91
N TYR A 173 4.87 6.19 12.02
CA TYR A 173 5.52 5.93 10.74
C TYR A 173 5.67 7.23 9.93
N PHE A 174 4.57 7.98 9.71
CA PHE A 174 4.62 9.23 8.95
C PHE A 174 5.28 10.39 9.72
N GLN A 175 5.29 10.39 11.06
CA GLN A 175 6.04 11.39 11.83
C GLN A 175 7.56 11.19 11.78
N SER A 176 8.03 9.94 11.74
CA SER A 176 9.45 9.57 11.90
C SER A 176 10.40 10.10 10.81
N ALA A 177 9.90 10.62 9.69
CA ALA A 177 10.72 11.18 8.61
C ALA A 177 11.18 12.63 8.84
N SER A 178 10.79 13.26 9.96
CA SER A 178 11.12 14.65 10.25
C SER A 178 12.38 14.81 11.10
N SER A 179 13.54 14.57 10.47
CA SER A 179 14.84 14.91 11.04
C SER A 179 15.72 15.68 10.06
N SER A 180 15.15 16.68 9.39
CA SER A 180 15.90 17.85 8.92
C SER A 180 15.51 19.03 9.81
N GLN A 181 16.43 19.41 10.69
CA GLN A 181 16.38 20.66 11.45
C GLN A 181 16.28 21.84 10.48
N ALA A 182 15.08 22.35 10.24
CA ALA A 182 14.85 23.64 9.59
C ALA A 182 13.42 24.12 9.89
N ASP A 183 13.20 24.60 11.12
CA ASP A 183 12.29 25.70 11.47
C ASP A 183 12.04 25.66 12.99
N HIS A 184 13.00 26.18 13.75
CA HIS A 184 12.77 26.52 15.16
C HIS A 184 12.56 28.03 15.34
N ASP A 185 12.27 28.77 14.26
CA ASP A 185 12.18 30.23 14.36
C ASP A 185 11.19 30.85 13.36
N ARG A 186 9.89 30.61 13.56
CA ARG A 186 8.81 31.47 13.05
C ARG A 186 7.53 31.26 13.86
N GLY A 187 7.13 32.31 14.56
CA GLY A 187 5.89 32.36 15.32
C GLY A 187 4.63 32.20 14.45
N ALA A 188 3.60 31.64 15.09
CA ALA A 188 2.19 31.46 14.69
C ALA A 188 1.79 30.11 14.04
N PRO A 189 0.60 29.56 14.41
CA PRO A 189 0.16 28.20 14.08
C PRO A 189 -0.50 28.15 12.70
N LEU A 190 0.32 28.02 11.65
CA LEU A 190 -0.18 27.66 10.33
C LEU A 190 -0.30 26.15 10.24
N LEU A 191 -1.42 25.67 9.70
CA LEU A 191 -1.74 24.27 9.42
C LEU A 191 -0.50 23.51 8.94
N MET A 192 0.06 22.66 9.80
CA MET A 192 1.36 22.03 9.54
C MET A 192 1.17 20.78 8.68
N ILE A 193 1.05 20.96 7.37
CA ILE A 193 1.03 19.86 6.41
C ILE A 193 2.47 19.55 5.99
N ARG A 194 2.93 18.33 6.27
CA ARG A 194 4.30 17.88 5.99
C ARG A 194 4.31 16.79 4.92
N MET A 195 5.16 16.97 3.92
CA MET A 195 5.54 15.87 3.02
C MET A 195 6.71 15.13 3.65
N THR A 196 6.66 13.81 3.62
CA THR A 196 7.60 12.92 4.31
C THR A 196 8.31 12.06 3.30
N THR A 197 9.57 11.69 3.54
CA THR A 197 10.27 10.71 2.72
C THR A 197 9.74 9.28 2.92
N GLN A 198 8.62 9.08 3.62
CA GLN A 198 8.02 7.76 3.79
C GLN A 198 7.24 7.32 2.56
N PHE A 199 7.27 6.01 2.30
CA PHE A 199 6.43 5.41 1.27
C PHE A 199 4.97 5.33 1.71
N PRO A 200 4.02 5.29 0.77
CA PRO A 200 2.66 4.86 1.09
C PRO A 200 2.68 3.42 1.61
N LEU A 201 1.66 3.05 2.37
CA LEU A 201 1.56 1.73 3.00
C LEU A 201 0.50 0.90 2.28
N TYR A 202 0.83 -0.34 1.94
CA TYR A 202 -0.19 -1.31 1.51
C TYR A 202 -0.95 -1.77 2.75
N PHE A 203 -2.28 -1.66 2.73
CA PHE A 203 -3.14 -1.95 3.87
C PHE A 203 -4.17 -3.02 3.52
N GLN A 204 -4.09 -4.17 4.18
CA GLN A 204 -5.03 -5.28 4.04
C GLN A 204 -5.95 -5.32 5.25
N HIS A 205 -7.24 -5.52 4.98
CA HIS A 205 -8.23 -5.94 5.98
C HIS A 205 -9.12 -7.02 5.37
N LYS A 206 -10.08 -7.54 6.15
CA LYS A 206 -10.97 -8.60 5.66
C LYS A 206 -11.71 -8.16 4.39
N GLY A 207 -11.52 -8.94 3.32
CA GLY A 207 -12.23 -8.79 2.05
C GLY A 207 -11.77 -7.66 1.11
N HIS A 208 -10.81 -6.81 1.51
CA HIS A 208 -10.33 -5.72 0.65
C HIS A 208 -8.96 -5.19 1.07
N SER A 209 -8.27 -4.54 0.12
CA SER A 209 -7.02 -3.82 0.40
C SER A 209 -7.11 -2.38 -0.10
N ARG A 210 -6.32 -1.51 0.52
CA ARG A 210 -6.21 -0.08 0.20
C ARG A 210 -4.76 0.39 0.32
N THR A 211 -4.51 1.65 -0.03
CA THR A 211 -3.19 2.28 0.14
C THR A 211 -3.31 3.47 1.09
N ILE A 212 -2.62 3.44 2.24
CA ILE A 212 -2.54 4.60 3.14
C ILE A 212 -1.42 5.51 2.65
N ILE A 213 -1.74 6.77 2.37
CA ILE A 213 -0.80 7.77 1.83
C ILE A 213 -0.43 8.86 2.84
N GLY A 214 -0.99 8.81 4.05
CA GLY A 214 -0.68 9.75 5.11
C GLY A 214 -1.63 9.66 6.30
N VAL A 215 -1.47 10.62 7.20
CA VAL A 215 -2.27 10.81 8.40
C VAL A 215 -2.60 12.28 8.61
N GLU A 216 -3.73 12.52 9.27
CA GLU A 216 -4.13 13.81 9.78
C GLU A 216 -4.39 13.68 11.28
N ARG A 217 -3.91 14.64 12.07
CA ARG A 217 -4.28 14.78 13.47
C ARG A 217 -5.19 16.00 13.61
N THR A 218 -6.35 15.80 14.21
CA THR A 218 -7.27 16.90 14.53
C THR A 218 -6.83 17.64 15.80
N ARG A 219 -7.29 18.87 15.98
CA ARG A 219 -7.16 19.73 17.17
C ARG A 219 -7.88 19.13 18.37
N GLN A 220 -8.84 18.24 18.13
CA GLN A 220 -9.51 17.43 19.15
C GLN A 220 -8.67 16.20 19.57
N GLY A 221 -7.52 15.96 18.91
CA GLY A 221 -6.65 14.83 19.22
C GLY A 221 -7.08 13.51 18.60
N GLU A 222 -7.88 13.52 17.54
CA GLU A 222 -8.19 12.32 16.76
C GLU A 222 -7.17 12.17 15.61
N THR A 223 -6.77 10.93 15.31
CA THR A 223 -5.95 10.62 14.13
C THR A 223 -6.82 10.00 13.05
N LEU A 224 -6.73 10.55 11.84
CA LEU A 224 -7.43 10.10 10.64
C LEU A 224 -6.41 9.57 9.64
N LEU A 225 -6.71 8.42 9.02
CA LEU A 225 -5.87 7.87 7.96
C LEU A 225 -6.30 8.43 6.61
N LEU A 226 -5.33 8.85 5.80
CA LEU A 226 -5.55 9.30 4.43
C LEU A 226 -5.38 8.10 3.49
N VAL A 227 -6.49 7.60 2.93
CA VAL A 227 -6.50 6.31 2.21
C VAL A 227 -6.96 6.46 0.77
N LEU A 228 -6.24 5.80 -0.15
CA LEU A 228 -6.66 5.58 -1.53
C LEU A 228 -7.32 4.20 -1.66
N ASP A 229 -8.51 4.17 -2.24
CA ASP A 229 -9.27 2.94 -2.48
C ASP A 229 -9.31 2.62 -3.99
N PRO A 230 -8.81 1.45 -4.43
CA PRO A 230 -8.83 1.08 -5.84
C PRO A 230 -10.25 0.77 -6.36
N ALA A 231 -11.26 0.66 -5.50
CA ALA A 231 -12.67 0.51 -5.90
C ALA A 231 -13.36 1.85 -6.22
N LYS A 232 -12.66 2.99 -6.17
CA LYS A 232 -13.22 4.30 -6.52
C LYS A 232 -12.79 4.74 -7.92
N LEU A 233 -13.68 5.41 -8.66
CA LEU A 233 -13.40 5.95 -10.00
C LEU A 233 -12.52 7.21 -9.92
N ARG A 234 -11.77 7.50 -11.00
CA ARG A 234 -10.80 8.61 -11.06
C ARG A 234 -11.45 10.00 -10.97
N ASP A 235 -12.70 10.15 -11.40
CA ASP A 235 -13.41 11.45 -11.39
C ASP A 235 -13.77 11.94 -10.00
N SER A 236 -13.59 11.10 -8.99
CA SER A 236 -13.67 11.50 -7.62
C SER A 236 -12.37 11.19 -6.90
N GLN A 237 -11.54 12.24 -6.88
CA GLN A 237 -10.68 12.75 -5.82
C GLN A 237 -11.00 12.24 -4.37
N HIS A 238 -11.13 10.93 -4.14
CA HIS A 238 -11.53 10.32 -2.88
C HIS A 238 -10.30 9.82 -2.12
N LEU A 239 -9.60 10.77 -1.49
CA LEU A 239 -9.03 10.50 -0.19
C LEU A 239 -10.19 10.06 0.72
N LEU A 240 -10.20 8.79 1.14
CA LEU A 240 -11.09 8.36 2.20
C LEU A 240 -10.41 8.70 3.53
N LEU A 241 -10.95 9.67 4.26
CA LEU A 241 -10.61 9.86 5.67
C LEU A 241 -11.24 8.71 6.44
N CYS A 242 -10.40 7.77 6.88
CA CYS A 242 -10.87 6.73 7.78
C CYS A 242 -10.81 7.28 9.21
N MET A 243 -11.98 7.64 9.76
CA MET A 243 -12.14 7.87 11.20
C MET A 243 -11.90 6.56 11.94
N ASN A 244 -11.53 6.63 13.22
CA ASN A 244 -11.28 5.51 14.13
C ASN A 244 -12.43 4.48 14.26
N ARG A 245 -13.53 4.59 13.50
CA ARG A 245 -14.66 3.67 13.55
C ARG A 245 -14.61 2.68 12.39
N LYS A 246 -14.72 1.39 12.75
CA LYS A 246 -15.06 0.23 11.91
C LYS A 246 -14.73 0.40 10.42
N LEU A 247 -13.51 -0.02 10.05
CA LEU A 247 -13.12 -0.25 8.65
C LEU A 247 -13.88 -1.41 7.96
N GLY A 248 -14.91 -1.97 8.63
CA GLY A 248 -15.85 -2.94 8.09
C GLY A 248 -17.25 -2.69 8.67
N GLU A 249 -18.20 -2.33 7.81
CA GLU A 249 -19.60 -2.50 8.15
C GLU A 249 -19.92 -4.01 8.13
N GLY A 250 -20.39 -4.53 9.26
CA GLY A 250 -20.97 -5.87 9.36
C GLY A 250 -20.17 -6.85 10.22
N ARG A 251 -20.69 -7.06 11.43
CA ARG A 251 -20.33 -8.09 12.44
C ARG A 251 -19.11 -7.77 13.31
N GLN A 252 -19.34 -7.84 14.62
CA GLN A 252 -18.29 -7.94 15.63
C GLN A 252 -17.44 -9.19 15.30
N GLY A 253 -16.19 -8.98 14.92
CA GLY A 253 -15.25 -10.04 14.58
C GLY A 253 -13.84 -9.50 14.60
N ALA A 254 -12.88 -10.33 15.01
CA ALA A 254 -11.46 -10.04 15.00
C ALA A 254 -10.95 -9.88 13.56
N ASP A 255 -11.18 -8.71 12.96
CA ASP A 255 -10.67 -8.42 11.63
C ASP A 255 -9.17 -8.16 11.75
N CYS A 256 -8.37 -9.16 11.41
CA CYS A 256 -6.93 -9.01 11.27
C CYS A 256 -6.63 -7.95 10.20
N GLN A 257 -5.71 -7.05 10.53
CA GLN A 257 -5.28 -5.97 9.65
C GLN A 257 -3.78 -6.07 9.48
N MET A 258 -3.32 -6.04 8.24
CA MET A 258 -1.89 -6.10 7.95
C MET A 258 -1.46 -4.88 7.17
N VAL A 259 -0.32 -4.33 7.55
CA VAL A 259 0.34 -3.25 6.83
C VAL A 259 1.63 -3.77 6.24
N LEU A 260 1.93 -3.39 4.99
CA LEU A 260 3.25 -3.57 4.41
C LEU A 260 3.93 -2.23 4.21
N ASP A 261 5.11 -2.12 4.83
CA ASP A 261 6.03 -0.99 4.80
C ASP A 261 7.22 -1.32 3.89
N VAL A 262 7.68 -0.33 3.15
CA VAL A 262 8.80 -0.39 2.22
C VAL A 262 9.79 0.70 2.60
N TRP A 263 11.09 0.41 2.53
CA TRP A 263 12.11 1.42 2.76
C TRP A 263 13.35 1.20 1.90
N ASP A 264 14.13 2.26 1.66
CA ASP A 264 15.42 2.17 0.98
C ASP A 264 16.55 1.79 1.94
N ASP A 265 17.73 1.49 1.40
CA ASP A 265 18.91 1.08 2.17
C ASP A 265 19.45 2.14 3.14
N THR A 266 19.01 3.40 3.03
CA THR A 266 19.52 4.51 3.85
C THR A 266 18.84 4.62 5.23
N ARG A 267 17.67 4.00 5.41
CA ARG A 267 16.99 3.95 6.72
C ARG A 267 17.76 3.03 7.68
N LYS A 268 18.33 3.60 8.75
CA LYS A 268 18.88 2.82 9.88
C LYS A 268 17.73 2.12 10.61
N VAL A 269 17.64 0.81 10.50
CA VAL A 269 16.66 0.00 11.26
C VAL A 269 17.21 -0.22 12.66
N SER A 270 16.48 0.20 13.70
CA SER A 270 16.79 -0.19 15.07
C SER A 270 16.15 -1.55 15.37
N ALA A 271 17.00 -2.52 15.73
CA ALA A 271 16.68 -3.86 16.25
C ALA A 271 16.27 -4.96 15.21
N PRO A 272 16.58 -6.25 15.52
CA PRO A 272 16.75 -7.28 14.52
C PRO A 272 15.44 -7.89 14.02
N LEU A 273 15.41 -8.15 12.72
CA LEU A 273 14.46 -9.00 12.01
C LEU A 273 14.22 -10.30 12.81
N ARG A 274 13.11 -10.40 13.53
CA ARG A 274 12.59 -11.72 13.91
C ARG A 274 12.10 -12.38 12.62
N LYS A 275 12.80 -13.44 12.24
CA LYS A 275 12.45 -14.35 11.13
C LYS A 275 10.94 -14.64 11.16
N LEU A 276 10.22 -14.12 10.18
CA LEU A 276 8.88 -14.57 9.79
C LEU A 276 8.94 -15.34 8.45
N ALA A 277 10.12 -15.85 8.08
CA ALA A 277 10.32 -16.71 6.91
C ALA A 277 10.15 -18.21 7.20
N HIS A 278 9.81 -18.59 8.43
CA HIS A 278 9.41 -19.95 8.75
C HIS A 278 8.05 -19.90 9.42
N THR A 279 7.05 -20.34 8.66
CA THR A 279 5.68 -20.65 9.11
C THR A 279 4.78 -19.43 9.32
N ILE A 280 4.14 -18.98 8.23
CA ILE A 280 2.89 -18.22 8.32
C ILE A 280 1.78 -19.27 8.43
N HIS A 281 1.39 -19.63 9.66
CA HIS A 281 0.20 -20.45 9.87
C HIS A 281 -1.04 -19.63 9.48
N PRO A 282 -1.90 -20.10 8.55
CA PRO A 282 -3.17 -19.46 8.31
C PRO A 282 -4.12 -19.76 9.48
N ALA A 283 -4.32 -18.80 10.37
CA ALA A 283 -5.47 -18.81 11.25
C ALA A 283 -6.71 -18.46 10.40
N GLY A 284 -7.55 -19.45 10.13
CA GLY A 284 -8.90 -19.23 9.60
C GLY A 284 -9.17 -19.74 8.18
N ALA A 285 -8.89 -21.02 7.92
CA ALA A 285 -9.77 -21.79 7.04
C ALA A 285 -11.14 -21.97 7.74
N LEU A 286 -12.20 -22.20 6.93
CA LEU A 286 -13.65 -22.25 7.24
C LEU A 286 -14.33 -20.90 6.94
N SER A 287 -15.18 -20.74 5.92
CA SER A 287 -16.28 -21.64 5.54
C SER A 287 -16.58 -21.60 4.03
N SER A 288 -16.79 -22.79 3.49
CA SER A 288 -17.62 -23.14 2.33
C SER A 288 -18.74 -22.16 1.98
N PHE A 289 -18.85 -21.77 0.71
CA PHE A 289 -20.11 -21.29 0.13
C PHE A 289 -20.81 -22.45 -0.58
N PRO A 290 -22.15 -22.60 -0.41
CA PRO A 290 -22.91 -23.65 -1.09
C PRO A 290 -23.13 -23.29 -2.57
N SER A 291 -23.50 -24.33 -3.30
CA SER A 291 -23.69 -24.46 -4.76
C SER A 291 -24.48 -23.35 -5.44
#